data_AF-A0A936NAD0-F1
#
_entry.id   AF-A0A936NAD0-F1
#
_cell.length_a   1.000
_cell.length_b   1.000
_cell.length_c   1.000
_cell.angle_alpha   90.00
_cell.angle_beta   90.00
_cell.angle_gamma   90.00
#
_symmetry.space_group_name_H-M   'P 1'
#
loop_
_entity.id
_entity.type
_entity.pdbx_description
1 polymer ?
#
loop_
_entity_poly.entity_id
_entity_poly.type
_entity_poly.pdbx_seq_one_letter_code
_entity_poly.pdbx_strand_id
1 'polypeptide(L)'
;MTQFIKARRHERRFSTERAGASGRAFASERLRAFVRRVAAHLAITTAVAISLGALVFLLPSQFDAVKGFAFGAWTAFVITSAYNWCMIASGASQSMMGEQGEVWTDGELRSLRKRGWRVVNHLTLKHGDIDHVAIGPGGLMVIESKWNSSPLALDGTDRWVGNWADQARRNTDDVKRFIGWGARADAPISPLLVVWGPHVRPTTDEFHRADNGVTIVAGKRLRQALDDLADERTDRDEIERAYAKLAEHAERRDRADIERDGPRPRSANEIMTQAALLALTGLASMMASAFALRLPLWAWVPAAIAIVAPGIVATRRPSVRRLGVAWLAGFGATVVLLIAVIITNLG
;
A
#
# COMPACT_ATOMS: atom_id res chain seq x y z
N MET A 1 -1.47 -33.57 -2.62
CA MET A 1 -2.31 -32.39 -2.96
C MET A 1 -2.15 -31.22 -1.97
N THR A 2 -2.25 -31.44 -0.65
CA THR A 2 -2.17 -30.36 0.37
C THR A 2 -0.84 -29.62 0.43
N GLN A 3 0.31 -30.30 0.26
CA GLN A 3 1.62 -29.64 0.21
C GLN A 3 1.78 -28.75 -1.04
N PHE A 4 1.29 -29.19 -2.20
CA PHE A 4 1.30 -28.41 -3.45
C PHE A 4 0.44 -27.15 -3.36
N ILE A 5 -0.75 -27.25 -2.73
CA ILE A 5 -1.62 -26.08 -2.48
C ILE A 5 -0.95 -25.11 -1.50
N LYS A 6 -0.31 -25.60 -0.43
CA LYS A 6 0.43 -24.76 0.52
C LYS A 6 1.61 -24.06 -0.15
N ALA A 7 2.39 -24.77 -0.97
CA ALA A 7 3.51 -24.22 -1.72
C ALA A 7 3.05 -23.09 -2.68
N ARG A 8 2.00 -23.33 -3.47
CA ARG A 8 1.41 -22.30 -4.35
C ARG A 8 0.85 -21.10 -3.60
N ARG A 9 0.27 -21.31 -2.41
CA ARG A 9 -0.27 -20.21 -1.59
C ARG A 9 0.86 -19.38 -0.98
N HIS A 10 1.94 -20.03 -0.57
CA HIS A 10 3.16 -19.38 -0.11
C HIS A 10 3.78 -18.55 -1.23
N GLU A 11 4.00 -19.16 -2.41
CA GLU A 11 4.53 -18.50 -3.61
C GLU A 11 3.75 -17.22 -3.98
N ARG A 12 2.41 -17.31 -4.03
CA ARG A 12 1.54 -16.15 -4.32
C ARG A 12 1.69 -15.05 -3.27
N ARG A 13 1.75 -15.43 -2.00
CA ARG A 13 1.85 -14.48 -0.90
C ARG A 13 3.18 -13.75 -0.93
N PHE A 14 4.28 -14.46 -1.16
CA PHE A 14 5.61 -13.88 -1.29
C PHE A 14 5.71 -12.93 -2.49
N SER A 15 5.19 -13.34 -3.65
CA SER A 15 5.18 -12.48 -4.86
C SER A 15 4.36 -11.21 -4.64
N THR A 16 3.15 -11.30 -4.08
CA THR A 16 2.31 -10.09 -3.87
C THR A 16 2.83 -9.20 -2.73
N GLU A 17 3.39 -9.76 -1.65
CA GLU A 17 3.97 -8.97 -0.54
C GLU A 17 5.27 -8.25 -0.94
N ARG A 18 5.93 -8.70 -2.02
CA ARG A 18 7.12 -8.06 -2.62
C ARG A 18 6.80 -6.80 -3.40
N ALA A 19 5.71 -6.79 -4.15
CA ALA A 19 5.31 -5.62 -4.95
C ALA A 19 5.18 -4.38 -4.04
N GLY A 20 5.88 -3.30 -4.41
CA GLY A 20 5.88 -2.01 -3.74
C GLY A 20 6.74 -1.91 -2.47
N ALA A 21 7.44 -2.97 -2.05
CA ALA A 21 8.18 -2.97 -0.78
C ALA A 21 9.25 -1.88 -0.69
N SER A 22 10.05 -1.73 -1.75
CA SER A 22 11.08 -0.69 -1.84
C SER A 22 10.45 0.71 -1.84
N GLY A 23 9.37 0.91 -2.63
CA GLY A 23 8.61 2.17 -2.67
C GLY A 23 8.09 2.60 -1.29
N ARG A 24 7.59 1.67 -0.48
CA ARG A 24 7.14 1.93 0.90
C ARG A 24 8.27 2.41 1.80
N ALA A 25 9.41 1.73 1.76
CA ALA A 25 10.56 2.11 2.56
C ALA A 25 11.02 3.53 2.22
N PHE A 26 11.18 3.79 0.93
CA PHE A 26 11.58 5.10 0.42
C PHE A 26 10.58 6.22 0.75
N ALA A 27 9.27 5.98 0.56
CA ALA A 27 8.22 6.93 0.92
C ALA A 27 8.24 7.24 2.43
N SER A 28 8.40 6.20 3.26
CA SER A 28 8.44 6.36 4.72
C SER A 28 9.69 7.12 5.17
N GLU A 29 10.84 6.89 4.54
CA GLU A 29 12.08 7.57 4.84
C GLU A 29 12.01 9.05 4.46
N ARG A 30 11.51 9.35 3.25
CA ARG A 30 11.26 10.73 2.80
C ARG A 30 10.29 11.48 3.71
N LEU A 31 9.17 10.86 4.06
CA LEU A 31 8.18 11.46 4.94
C LEU A 31 8.80 11.74 6.33
N ARG A 32 9.51 10.77 6.93
CA ARG A 32 10.17 10.97 8.22
C ARG A 32 11.24 12.05 8.18
N ALA A 33 12.08 12.06 7.15
CA ALA A 33 13.12 13.07 6.97
C ALA A 33 12.51 14.47 6.83
N PHE A 34 11.43 14.59 6.05
CA PHE A 34 10.70 15.83 5.89
C PHE A 34 10.06 16.28 7.20
N VAL A 35 9.29 15.40 7.87
CA VAL A 35 8.63 15.70 9.15
C VAL A 35 9.66 16.11 10.19
N ARG A 36 10.80 15.42 10.32
CA ARG A 36 11.86 15.82 11.26
C ARG A 36 12.38 17.23 10.98
N ARG A 37 12.50 17.60 9.70
CA ARG A 37 12.95 18.93 9.29
C ARG A 37 11.93 20.02 9.64
N VAL A 38 10.63 19.73 9.55
CA VAL A 38 9.56 20.72 9.76
C VAL A 38 8.80 20.54 11.08
N ALA A 39 9.25 19.66 11.97
CA ALA A 39 8.46 19.18 13.12
C ALA A 39 7.97 20.32 14.02
N ALA A 40 8.84 21.28 14.35
CA ALA A 40 8.47 22.42 15.18
C ALA A 40 7.39 23.30 14.52
N HIS A 41 7.58 23.65 13.24
CA HIS A 41 6.60 24.44 12.49
C HIS A 41 5.28 23.70 12.34
N LEU A 42 5.33 22.40 12.02
CA LEU A 42 4.14 21.56 11.89
C LEU A 42 3.38 21.46 13.22
N ALA A 43 4.09 21.30 14.34
CA ALA A 43 3.47 21.25 15.67
C ALA A 43 2.80 22.58 16.03
N ILE A 44 3.50 23.71 15.81
CA ILE A 44 2.96 25.05 16.09
C ILE A 44 1.72 25.34 15.22
N THR A 45 1.81 25.13 13.90
CA THR A 45 0.69 25.41 12.99
C THR A 45 -0.51 24.52 13.27
N THR A 46 -0.28 23.23 13.55
CA THR A 46 -1.33 22.29 13.94
C THR A 46 -1.98 22.70 15.27
N ALA A 47 -1.19 23.09 16.28
CA ALA A 47 -1.70 23.53 17.57
C ALA A 47 -2.54 24.81 17.44
N VAL A 48 -2.04 25.81 16.70
CA VAL A 48 -2.78 27.06 16.42
C VAL A 48 -4.09 26.74 15.68
N ALA A 49 -4.04 25.90 14.64
CA ALA A 49 -5.23 25.52 13.88
C ALA A 49 -6.25 24.77 14.75
N ILE A 50 -5.84 23.84 15.61
CA ILE A 50 -6.75 23.16 16.55
C ILE A 50 -7.35 24.16 17.54
N SER A 51 -6.56 25.07 18.11
CA SER A 51 -7.02 26.10 19.04
C SER A 51 -8.07 27.03 18.43
N LEU A 52 -7.97 27.35 17.13
CA LEU A 52 -9.03 28.09 16.42
C LEU A 52 -10.37 27.33 16.40
N GLY A 53 -10.34 26.00 16.45
CA GLY A 53 -11.55 25.19 16.60
C GLY A 53 -12.29 25.44 17.92
N ALA A 54 -11.59 25.85 18.97
CA ALA A 54 -12.20 26.16 20.26
C ALA A 54 -13.15 27.38 20.20
N LEU A 55 -13.06 28.19 19.14
CA LEU A 55 -14.02 29.28 18.90
C LEU A 55 -15.46 28.77 18.75
N VAL A 56 -15.67 27.48 18.43
CA VAL A 56 -17.02 26.88 18.41
C VAL A 56 -17.72 26.95 19.77
N PHE A 57 -16.96 27.02 20.86
CA PHE A 57 -17.53 27.15 22.21
C PHE A 57 -18.06 28.55 22.51
N LEU A 58 -17.73 29.55 21.68
CA LEU A 58 -18.34 30.89 21.73
C LEU A 58 -19.75 30.93 21.13
N LEU A 59 -20.19 29.86 20.45
CA LEU A 59 -21.56 29.80 19.94
C LEU A 59 -22.58 29.79 21.08
N PRO A 60 -23.81 30.29 20.86
CA PRO A 60 -24.88 30.26 21.87
C PRO A 60 -25.15 28.85 22.43
N SER A 61 -25.65 28.78 23.67
CA SER A 61 -25.93 27.51 24.39
C SER A 61 -26.95 26.60 23.71
N GLN A 62 -27.84 27.15 22.88
CA GLN A 62 -28.75 26.36 22.04
C GLN A 62 -28.03 25.36 21.10
N PHE A 63 -26.71 25.51 20.90
CA PHE A 63 -25.88 24.61 20.11
C PHE A 63 -25.00 23.66 20.94
N ASP A 64 -25.18 23.56 22.26
CA ASP A 64 -24.31 22.76 23.13
C ASP A 64 -24.20 21.29 22.69
N ALA A 65 -25.27 20.72 22.15
CA ALA A 65 -25.29 19.36 21.61
C ALA A 65 -24.33 19.13 20.43
N VAL A 66 -24.01 20.18 19.64
CA VAL A 66 -23.20 20.07 18.41
C VAL A 66 -21.78 20.62 18.56
N LYS A 67 -21.50 21.46 19.57
CA LYS A 67 -20.18 22.08 19.79
C LYS A 67 -19.06 21.04 19.88
N GLY A 68 -19.25 20.00 20.69
CA GLY A 68 -18.26 18.93 20.86
C GLY A 68 -18.01 18.15 19.57
N PHE A 69 -19.07 17.84 18.81
CA PHE A 69 -18.95 17.19 17.52
C PHE A 69 -18.20 18.06 16.51
N ALA A 70 -18.56 19.35 16.40
CA ALA A 70 -17.92 20.29 15.50
C ALA A 70 -16.43 20.49 15.83
N PHE A 71 -16.07 20.62 17.11
CA PHE A 71 -14.67 20.68 17.54
C PHE A 71 -13.89 19.40 17.19
N GLY A 72 -14.49 18.24 17.42
CA GLY A 72 -13.91 16.95 17.06
C GLY A 72 -13.68 16.80 15.56
N ALA A 73 -14.69 17.16 14.74
CA ALA A 73 -14.61 17.15 13.28
C ALA A 73 -13.52 18.10 12.77
N TRP A 74 -13.44 19.31 13.33
CA TRP A 74 -12.39 20.28 13.03
C TRP A 74 -11.00 19.74 13.36
N THR A 75 -10.82 19.18 14.55
CA THR A 75 -9.54 18.61 14.99
C THR A 75 -9.09 17.49 14.05
N ALA A 76 -10.01 16.57 13.70
CA ALA A 76 -9.74 15.50 12.74
C ALA A 76 -9.37 16.05 11.36
N PHE A 77 -10.05 17.09 10.88
CA PHE A 77 -9.75 17.75 9.62
C PHE A 77 -8.36 18.38 9.63
N VAL A 78 -7.98 19.12 10.68
CA VAL A 78 -6.65 19.75 10.80
C VAL A 78 -5.54 18.71 10.80
N ILE A 79 -5.68 17.65 11.60
CA ILE A 79 -4.67 16.56 11.67
C ILE A 79 -4.53 15.86 10.31
N THR A 80 -5.66 15.55 9.66
CA THR A 80 -5.67 14.87 8.36
C THR A 80 -5.06 15.77 7.28
N SER A 81 -5.35 17.07 7.30
CA SER A 81 -4.79 18.06 6.38
C SER A 81 -3.28 18.23 6.58
N ALA A 82 -2.80 18.29 7.82
CA ALA A 82 -1.38 18.34 8.14
C ALA A 82 -0.64 17.10 7.61
N TYR A 83 -1.23 15.91 7.80
CA TYR A 83 -0.70 14.67 7.24
C TYR A 83 -0.66 14.70 5.71
N ASN A 84 -1.76 15.06 5.05
CA ASN A 84 -1.85 15.15 3.59
C ASN A 84 -0.85 16.17 3.02
N TRP A 85 -0.67 17.30 3.69
CA TRP A 85 0.33 18.30 3.31
C TRP A 85 1.74 17.72 3.40
N CYS A 86 2.09 17.04 4.51
CA CYS A 86 3.40 16.36 4.61
C CYS A 86 3.60 15.30 3.52
N MET A 87 2.55 14.55 3.18
CA MET A 87 2.59 13.54 2.10
C MET A 87 2.86 14.15 0.72
N ILE A 88 2.23 15.29 0.41
CA ILE A 88 2.42 16.00 -0.86
C ILE A 88 3.80 16.69 -0.87
N ALA A 89 4.13 17.45 0.16
CA ALA A 89 5.34 18.26 0.24
C ALA A 89 6.63 17.41 0.28
N SER A 90 6.58 16.21 0.88
CA SER A 90 7.71 15.28 0.88
C SER A 90 7.89 14.52 -0.44
N GLY A 91 6.92 14.60 -1.36
CA GLY A 91 6.87 13.76 -2.55
C GLY A 91 6.60 12.28 -2.25
N ALA A 92 6.23 11.93 -1.01
CA ALA A 92 5.90 10.54 -0.64
C ALA A 92 4.66 10.04 -1.38
N SER A 93 3.73 10.93 -1.74
CA SER A 93 2.54 10.59 -2.55
C SER A 93 2.93 10.01 -3.92
N GLN A 94 3.94 10.58 -4.57
CA GLN A 94 4.46 10.11 -5.86
C GLN A 94 5.05 8.71 -5.75
N SER A 95 5.86 8.47 -4.71
CA SER A 95 6.44 7.14 -4.43
C SER A 95 5.37 6.10 -4.12
N MET A 96 4.33 6.45 -3.36
CA MET A 96 3.19 5.58 -3.09
C MET A 96 2.38 5.24 -4.34
N MET A 97 2.24 6.20 -5.26
CA MET A 97 1.53 5.97 -6.52
C MET A 97 2.34 5.08 -7.47
N GLY A 98 3.67 5.19 -7.45
CA GLY A 98 4.58 4.23 -8.09
C GLY A 98 4.35 2.80 -7.56
N GLU A 99 4.32 2.63 -6.23
CA GLU A 99 4.00 1.34 -5.60
C GLU A 99 2.62 0.80 -6.02
N GLN A 100 1.60 1.66 -6.08
CA GLN A 100 0.28 1.24 -6.54
C GLN A 100 0.30 0.77 -7.99
N GLY A 101 1.13 1.40 -8.85
CA GLY A 101 1.39 0.93 -10.21
C GLY A 101 1.92 -0.50 -10.26
N GLU A 102 2.90 -0.84 -9.41
CA GLU A 102 3.42 -2.22 -9.29
C GLU A 102 2.33 -3.20 -8.83
N VAL A 103 1.53 -2.82 -7.81
CA VAL A 103 0.45 -3.67 -7.28
C VAL A 103 -0.66 -3.88 -8.31
N TRP A 104 -1.03 -2.86 -9.07
CA TRP A 104 -2.00 -2.98 -10.16
C TRP A 104 -1.46 -3.86 -11.27
N THR A 105 -0.18 -3.73 -11.62
CA THR A 105 0.50 -4.61 -12.59
C THR A 105 0.49 -6.06 -12.12
N ASP A 106 0.88 -6.37 -10.88
CA ASP A 106 0.76 -7.74 -10.32
C ASP A 106 -0.68 -8.24 -10.37
N GLY A 107 -1.66 -7.36 -10.09
CA GLY A 107 -3.08 -7.65 -10.18
C GLY A 107 -3.49 -8.16 -11.57
N GLU A 108 -3.02 -7.50 -12.62
CA GLU A 108 -3.27 -7.89 -14.01
C GLU A 108 -2.56 -9.19 -14.37
N LEU A 109 -1.32 -9.40 -13.91
CA LEU A 109 -0.55 -10.63 -14.15
C LEU A 109 -1.17 -11.88 -13.51
N ARG A 110 -2.14 -11.74 -12.60
CA ARG A 110 -2.86 -12.89 -12.01
C ARG A 110 -3.65 -13.69 -13.03
N SER A 111 -4.11 -13.08 -14.12
CA SER A 111 -4.81 -13.80 -15.20
C SER A 111 -3.88 -14.81 -15.87
N LEU A 112 -2.64 -14.39 -16.15
CA LEU A 112 -1.61 -15.22 -16.77
C LEU A 112 -1.24 -16.45 -15.94
N ARG A 113 -1.25 -16.34 -14.62
CA ARG A 113 -0.97 -17.49 -13.72
C ARG A 113 -1.94 -18.66 -13.94
N LYS A 114 -3.18 -18.39 -14.38
CA LYS A 114 -4.15 -19.44 -14.72
C LYS A 114 -3.80 -20.15 -16.04
N ARG A 115 -3.05 -19.48 -16.91
CA ARG A 115 -2.62 -19.92 -18.25
C ARG A 115 -1.21 -20.54 -18.24
N GLY A 116 -0.77 -21.06 -17.10
CA GLY A 116 0.54 -21.71 -16.98
C GLY A 116 1.72 -20.77 -16.72
N TRP A 117 1.53 -19.44 -16.71
CA TRP A 117 2.62 -18.52 -16.40
C TRP A 117 3.03 -18.58 -14.93
N ARG A 118 4.31 -18.31 -14.70
CA ARG A 118 4.95 -18.10 -13.41
C ARG A 118 5.44 -16.67 -13.34
N VAL A 119 5.28 -16.02 -12.19
CA VAL A 119 5.61 -14.60 -12.02
C VAL A 119 6.48 -14.45 -10.78
N VAL A 120 7.61 -13.77 -10.93
CA VAL A 120 8.48 -13.30 -9.85
C VAL A 120 8.38 -11.78 -9.81
N ASN A 121 8.06 -11.22 -8.65
CA ASN A 121 8.04 -9.77 -8.44
C ASN A 121 9.29 -9.34 -7.67
N HIS A 122 9.71 -8.10 -7.89
CA HIS A 122 10.81 -7.43 -7.19
C HIS A 122 12.09 -8.26 -7.20
N LEU A 123 12.68 -8.37 -8.40
CA LEU A 123 13.90 -9.12 -8.63
C LEU A 123 15.08 -8.13 -8.75
N THR A 124 15.92 -8.07 -7.73
CA THR A 124 17.16 -7.29 -7.80
C THR A 124 18.29 -8.10 -8.43
N LEU A 125 18.77 -7.63 -9.59
CA LEU A 125 19.96 -8.15 -10.27
C LEU A 125 21.08 -7.10 -10.23
N LYS A 126 22.12 -7.29 -11.05
CA LYS A 126 23.36 -6.49 -11.00
C LYS A 126 23.13 -5.00 -11.22
N HIS A 127 22.26 -4.62 -12.16
CA HIS A 127 22.12 -3.21 -12.58
C HIS A 127 20.87 -2.52 -12.02
N GLY A 128 20.06 -3.21 -11.22
CA GLY A 128 18.88 -2.60 -10.63
C GLY A 128 17.82 -3.60 -10.18
N ASP A 129 16.73 -3.01 -9.74
CA ASP A 129 15.50 -3.71 -9.41
C ASP A 129 14.63 -3.88 -10.65
N ILE A 130 13.90 -5.00 -10.67
CA ILE A 130 13.04 -5.41 -11.77
C ILE A 130 11.67 -5.71 -11.17
N ASP A 131 10.68 -4.91 -11.54
CA ASP A 131 9.36 -4.96 -10.90
C ASP A 131 8.70 -6.33 -11.06
N HIS A 132 8.64 -6.85 -12.29
CA HIS A 132 8.08 -8.17 -12.56
C HIS A 132 8.81 -8.92 -13.67
N VAL A 133 8.95 -10.23 -13.49
CA VAL A 133 9.38 -11.18 -14.50
C VAL A 133 8.33 -12.27 -14.60
N ALA A 134 7.75 -12.45 -15.79
CA ALA A 134 6.78 -13.50 -16.07
C ALA A 134 7.36 -14.49 -17.08
N ILE A 135 7.29 -15.79 -16.79
CA ILE A 135 7.76 -16.87 -17.65
C ILE A 135 6.59 -17.81 -17.90
N GLY A 136 6.30 -18.12 -19.15
CA GLY A 136 5.18 -18.99 -19.48
C GLY A 136 5.28 -19.56 -20.90
N PRO A 137 4.18 -20.16 -21.39
CA PRO A 137 4.17 -20.81 -22.70
C PRO A 137 4.56 -19.86 -23.84
N GLY A 138 4.18 -18.58 -23.74
CA GLY A 138 4.53 -17.53 -24.71
C GLY A 138 5.94 -16.96 -24.55
N GLY A 139 6.77 -17.51 -23.67
CA GLY A 139 8.16 -17.09 -23.47
C GLY A 139 8.39 -16.28 -22.18
N LEU A 140 9.31 -15.32 -22.26
CA LEU A 140 9.75 -14.50 -21.13
C LEU A 140 9.28 -13.06 -21.31
N MET A 141 8.63 -12.52 -20.28
CA MET A 141 8.32 -11.09 -20.19
C MET A 141 9.04 -10.48 -19.00
N VAL A 142 9.68 -9.34 -19.24
CA VAL A 142 10.27 -8.52 -18.18
C VAL A 142 9.56 -7.19 -18.21
N ILE A 143 8.92 -6.86 -17.09
CA ILE A 143 7.92 -5.82 -16.99
C ILE A 143 8.40 -4.79 -16.00
N GLU A 144 8.58 -3.57 -16.48
CA GLU A 144 8.80 -2.38 -15.67
C GLU A 144 7.48 -1.63 -15.54
N SER A 145 7.14 -1.15 -14.35
CA SER A 145 5.95 -0.35 -14.09
C SER A 145 6.33 1.06 -13.65
N LYS A 146 5.69 2.07 -14.25
CA LYS A 146 5.90 3.47 -13.92
C LYS A 146 4.55 4.14 -13.67
N TRP A 147 4.58 5.20 -12.88
CA TRP A 147 3.41 6.04 -12.65
C TRP A 147 3.70 7.48 -13.08
N ASN A 148 2.71 8.13 -13.69
CA ASN A 148 2.76 9.57 -13.99
C ASN A 148 1.40 10.25 -13.71
N SER A 149 1.41 11.35 -12.95
CA SER A 149 0.23 12.20 -12.73
C SER A 149 -0.09 13.07 -13.92
N SER A 150 0.95 13.49 -14.66
CA SER A 150 0.81 14.49 -15.71
C SER A 150 0.28 13.85 -16.99
N PRO A 151 -0.37 14.64 -17.87
CA PRO A 151 -0.66 14.20 -19.23
C PRO A 151 0.61 13.67 -19.88
N LEU A 152 0.54 12.44 -20.39
CA LEU A 152 1.66 11.76 -21.01
C LEU A 152 1.16 10.98 -22.22
N ALA A 153 1.72 11.30 -23.38
CA ALA A 153 1.53 10.52 -24.60
C ALA A 153 2.51 9.34 -24.59
N LEU A 154 2.05 8.16 -24.99
CA LEU A 154 2.87 6.95 -25.02
C LEU A 154 3.40 6.64 -26.43
N ASP A 155 3.59 7.66 -27.25
CA ASP A 155 4.06 7.54 -28.64
C ASP A 155 5.59 7.51 -28.78
N GLY A 156 6.32 7.42 -27.66
CA GLY A 156 7.78 7.34 -27.63
C GLY A 156 8.51 8.67 -27.86
N THR A 157 7.78 9.77 -28.14
CA THR A 157 8.41 11.09 -28.35
C THR A 157 8.86 11.75 -27.05
N ASP A 158 8.24 11.38 -25.93
CA ASP A 158 8.61 11.87 -24.61
C ASP A 158 9.92 11.23 -24.12
N ARG A 159 10.93 12.08 -23.84
CA ARG A 159 12.25 11.66 -23.36
C ARG A 159 12.18 10.81 -22.09
N TRP A 160 11.21 11.06 -21.20
CA TRP A 160 11.03 10.26 -19.98
C TRP A 160 10.61 8.83 -20.30
N VAL A 161 9.70 8.66 -21.27
CA VAL A 161 9.25 7.34 -21.73
C VAL A 161 10.41 6.58 -22.38
N GLY A 162 11.22 7.26 -23.20
CA GLY A 162 12.44 6.67 -23.77
C GLY A 162 13.41 6.15 -22.70
N ASN A 163 13.71 6.96 -21.68
CA ASN A 163 14.59 6.56 -20.58
C ASN A 163 14.06 5.34 -19.81
N TRP A 164 12.75 5.28 -19.59
CA TRP A 164 12.10 4.13 -18.93
C TRP A 164 12.09 2.89 -19.81
N ALA A 165 11.89 3.04 -21.12
CA ALA A 165 12.00 1.94 -22.06
C ALA A 165 13.43 1.38 -22.07
N ASP A 166 14.46 2.24 -22.08
CA ASP A 166 15.85 1.81 -22.01
C ASP A 166 16.15 1.06 -20.70
N GLN A 167 15.53 1.47 -19.59
CA GLN A 167 15.62 0.74 -18.32
C GLN A 167 14.98 -0.65 -18.43
N ALA A 168 13.76 -0.75 -18.95
CA ALA A 168 13.07 -2.01 -19.17
C ALA A 168 13.90 -2.95 -20.08
N ARG A 169 14.53 -2.40 -21.12
CA ARG A 169 15.41 -3.15 -22.01
C ARG A 169 16.64 -3.70 -21.28
N ARG A 170 17.35 -2.86 -20.50
CA ARG A 170 18.50 -3.29 -19.68
C ARG A 170 18.12 -4.38 -18.68
N ASN A 171 16.98 -4.21 -17.99
CA ASN A 171 16.44 -5.19 -17.06
C ASN A 171 16.17 -6.53 -17.75
N THR A 172 15.66 -6.48 -18.98
CA THR A 172 15.43 -7.67 -19.81
C THR A 172 16.73 -8.39 -20.15
N ASP A 173 17.75 -7.66 -20.57
CA ASP A 173 19.06 -8.24 -20.90
C ASP A 173 19.76 -8.83 -19.65
N ASP A 174 19.55 -8.24 -18.48
CA ASP A 174 20.02 -8.79 -17.19
C ASP A 174 19.36 -10.12 -16.85
N VAL A 175 18.03 -10.20 -16.94
CA VAL A 175 17.29 -11.46 -16.69
C VAL A 175 17.73 -12.51 -17.69
N LYS A 176 17.81 -12.16 -18.98
CA LYS A 176 18.24 -13.06 -20.05
C LYS A 176 19.61 -13.67 -19.74
N ARG A 177 20.58 -12.84 -19.34
CA ARG A 177 21.93 -13.30 -18.94
C ARG A 177 21.89 -14.14 -17.68
N PHE A 178 21.11 -13.74 -16.68
CA PHE A 178 21.03 -14.43 -15.41
C PHE A 178 20.48 -15.86 -15.54
N ILE A 179 19.40 -16.06 -16.30
CA ILE A 179 18.79 -17.39 -16.47
C ILE A 179 19.33 -18.17 -17.68
N GLY A 180 20.05 -17.50 -18.61
CA GLY A 180 20.58 -18.12 -19.82
C GLY A 180 19.52 -18.35 -20.91
N TRP A 181 18.44 -17.58 -20.93
CA TRP A 181 17.22 -17.82 -21.73
C TRP A 181 17.43 -17.79 -23.24
N GLY A 182 18.45 -17.08 -23.74
CA GLY A 182 18.68 -16.93 -25.19
C GLY A 182 19.63 -17.95 -25.83
N ALA A 183 20.23 -18.84 -25.05
CA ALA A 183 21.13 -19.86 -25.58
C ALA A 183 20.43 -21.21 -25.81
N ARG A 184 19.16 -21.34 -25.40
CA ARG A 184 18.46 -22.63 -25.25
C ARG A 184 17.02 -22.67 -25.75
N ALA A 185 16.37 -21.53 -25.93
CA ALA A 185 14.97 -21.46 -26.31
C ALA A 185 14.76 -20.52 -27.52
N ASP A 186 14.00 -20.99 -28.51
CA ASP A 186 13.41 -20.17 -29.58
C ASP A 186 12.26 -19.27 -29.04
N ALA A 187 12.00 -19.35 -27.74
CA ALA A 187 10.92 -18.63 -27.09
C ALA A 187 11.20 -17.10 -27.06
N PRO A 188 10.21 -16.27 -27.46
CA PRO A 188 10.41 -14.83 -27.53
C PRO A 188 10.64 -14.22 -26.14
N ILE A 189 11.39 -13.13 -26.12
CA ILE A 189 11.59 -12.29 -24.94
C ILE A 189 10.94 -10.93 -25.22
N SER A 190 9.95 -10.57 -24.40
CA SER A 190 9.18 -9.35 -24.54
C SER A 190 9.49 -8.37 -23.40
N PRO A 191 10.36 -7.37 -23.62
CA PRO A 191 10.48 -6.23 -22.71
C PRO A 191 9.18 -5.41 -22.74
N LEU A 192 8.60 -5.16 -21.57
CA LEU A 192 7.34 -4.43 -21.42
C LEU A 192 7.53 -3.26 -20.44
N LEU A 193 7.12 -2.07 -20.87
CA LEU A 193 6.98 -0.89 -20.01
C LEU A 193 5.49 -0.59 -19.81
N VAL A 194 5.03 -0.66 -18.57
CA VAL A 194 3.65 -0.37 -18.20
C VAL A 194 3.59 0.98 -17.52
N VAL A 195 2.78 1.90 -18.04
CA VAL A 195 2.64 3.25 -17.49
C VAL A 195 1.23 3.46 -16.94
N TRP A 196 1.14 3.72 -15.64
CA TRP A 196 -0.09 4.02 -14.91
C TRP A 196 -0.25 5.51 -14.68
N GLY A 197 -1.50 5.98 -14.64
CA GLY A 197 -1.79 7.36 -14.32
C GLY A 197 -3.21 7.79 -14.70
N PRO A 198 -3.74 8.86 -14.09
CA PRO A 198 -5.07 9.37 -14.43
C PRO A 198 -5.12 9.95 -15.85
N HIS A 199 -4.01 10.51 -16.34
CA HIS A 199 -3.91 11.22 -17.60
C HIS A 199 -2.99 10.54 -18.63
N VAL A 200 -2.59 9.29 -18.36
CA VAL A 200 -1.88 8.45 -19.33
C VAL A 200 -2.89 7.98 -20.37
N ARG A 201 -2.71 8.41 -21.62
CA ARG A 201 -3.60 8.05 -22.72
C ARG A 201 -2.85 7.19 -23.74
N PRO A 202 -3.44 6.07 -24.20
CA PRO A 202 -2.93 5.41 -25.39
C PRO A 202 -3.10 6.37 -26.58
N THR A 203 -2.05 6.53 -27.38
CA THR A 203 -2.09 7.41 -28.56
C THR A 203 -2.86 6.75 -29.71
N THR A 204 -2.86 5.42 -29.77
CA THR A 204 -3.53 4.59 -30.77
C THR A 204 -4.14 3.33 -30.14
N ASP A 205 -4.98 2.63 -30.91
CA ASP A 205 -5.48 1.30 -30.52
C ASP A 205 -4.39 0.22 -30.55
N GLU A 206 -3.29 0.46 -31.26
CA GLU A 206 -2.12 -0.43 -31.26
C GLU A 206 -1.18 -0.17 -30.09
N PHE A 207 -0.47 -1.21 -29.63
CA PHE A 207 0.58 -1.04 -28.63
C PHE A 207 1.78 -0.36 -29.28
N HIS A 208 2.25 0.75 -28.69
CA HIS A 208 3.44 1.42 -29.19
C HIS A 208 4.68 0.59 -28.85
N ARG A 209 5.56 0.41 -29.83
CA ARG A 209 6.87 -0.23 -29.65
C ARG A 209 7.94 0.82 -29.83
N ALA A 210 8.75 1.03 -28.79
CA ALA A 210 9.89 1.92 -28.86
C ALA A 210 10.97 1.37 -29.81
N ASP A 211 11.84 2.26 -30.31
CA ASP A 211 12.95 1.91 -31.21
C ASP A 211 13.90 0.85 -30.64
N ASN A 212 14.01 0.78 -29.31
CA ASN A 212 14.81 -0.21 -28.59
C ASN A 212 14.10 -1.58 -28.43
N GLY A 213 12.93 -1.76 -29.05
CA GLY A 213 12.16 -3.00 -29.10
C GLY A 213 11.25 -3.24 -27.89
N VAL A 214 11.18 -2.29 -26.94
CA VAL A 214 10.30 -2.35 -25.76
C VAL A 214 8.86 -2.03 -26.15
N THR A 215 7.92 -2.88 -25.74
CA THR A 215 6.49 -2.61 -25.88
C THR A 215 6.04 -1.70 -24.74
N ILE A 216 5.41 -0.57 -25.06
CA ILE A 216 4.93 0.41 -24.11
C ILE A 216 3.41 0.32 -24.03
N VAL A 217 2.89 0.13 -22.82
CA VAL A 217 1.47 -0.13 -22.59
C VAL A 217 0.93 0.78 -21.49
N ALA A 218 -0.18 1.46 -21.78
CA ALA A 218 -0.95 2.12 -20.74
C ALA A 218 -1.52 1.06 -19.79
N GLY A 219 -1.35 1.21 -18.48
CA GLY A 219 -1.74 0.18 -17.51
C GLY A 219 -3.20 -0.28 -17.63
N LYS A 220 -4.12 0.63 -17.96
CA LYS A 220 -5.54 0.32 -18.21
C LYS A 220 -5.77 -0.69 -19.36
N ARG A 221 -4.81 -0.81 -20.28
CA ARG A 221 -4.83 -1.74 -21.42
C ARG A 221 -3.92 -2.94 -21.24
N LEU A 222 -3.24 -3.05 -20.09
CA LEU A 222 -2.31 -4.15 -19.83
C LEU A 222 -3.00 -5.51 -19.99
N ARG A 223 -4.21 -5.69 -19.47
CA ARG A 223 -4.95 -6.95 -19.60
C ARG A 223 -5.10 -7.39 -21.06
N GLN A 224 -5.54 -6.46 -21.92
CA GLN A 224 -5.69 -6.71 -23.35
C GLN A 224 -4.36 -7.14 -23.97
N ALA A 225 -3.27 -6.42 -23.65
CA ALA A 225 -1.93 -6.76 -24.15
C ALA A 225 -1.46 -8.16 -23.72
N LEU A 226 -1.75 -8.56 -22.48
CA LEU A 226 -1.39 -9.88 -21.97
C LEU A 226 -2.23 -11.01 -22.58
N ASP A 227 -3.45 -10.72 -23.02
CA ASP A 227 -4.33 -11.71 -23.62
C ASP A 227 -3.80 -12.16 -25.00
N ASP A 228 -3.24 -11.23 -25.77
CA ASP A 228 -2.67 -11.43 -27.12
C ASP A 228 -1.34 -12.20 -27.13
N LEU A 229 -0.63 -12.31 -25.99
CA LEU A 229 0.76 -12.81 -25.91
C LEU A 229 0.90 -14.34 -25.69
N ALA A 230 -0.19 -15.08 -25.76
CA ALA A 230 -0.28 -16.38 -25.10
C ALA A 230 -0.46 -17.57 -26.05
N ASP A 231 0.47 -17.68 -27.00
CA ASP A 231 0.67 -18.88 -27.80
C ASP A 231 1.64 -19.85 -27.09
N GLU A 232 1.38 -21.15 -27.19
CA GLU A 232 2.22 -22.19 -26.59
C GLU A 232 3.48 -22.44 -27.44
N ARG A 233 4.64 -21.95 -26.98
CA ARG A 233 5.93 -22.17 -27.66
C ARG A 233 7.05 -22.68 -26.75
N THR A 234 6.86 -22.68 -25.42
CA THR A 234 7.91 -22.97 -24.44
C THR A 234 7.59 -24.23 -23.63
N ASP A 235 8.60 -25.10 -23.44
CA ASP A 235 8.50 -26.31 -22.63
C ASP A 235 8.21 -25.97 -21.15
N ARG A 236 7.31 -26.74 -20.53
CA ARG A 236 6.90 -26.55 -19.15
C ARG A 236 8.05 -26.76 -18.16
N ASP A 237 8.91 -27.73 -18.41
CA ASP A 237 10.03 -28.00 -17.51
C ASP A 237 11.07 -26.88 -17.58
N GLU A 238 11.26 -26.27 -18.75
CA GLU A 238 12.08 -25.08 -18.90
C GLU A 238 11.52 -23.88 -18.13
N ILE A 239 10.20 -23.64 -18.21
CA ILE A 239 9.52 -22.59 -17.44
C ILE A 239 9.77 -22.77 -15.94
N GLU A 240 9.55 -23.98 -15.41
CA GLU A 240 9.72 -24.24 -13.98
C GLU A 240 11.20 -24.15 -13.54
N ARG A 241 12.16 -24.60 -14.36
CA ARG A 241 13.60 -24.46 -14.06
C ARG A 241 14.02 -23.00 -14.00
N ALA A 242 13.64 -22.19 -15.00
CA ALA A 242 13.98 -20.78 -15.03
C ALA A 242 13.29 -20.00 -13.90
N TYR A 243 12.02 -20.30 -13.64
CA TYR A 243 11.29 -19.74 -12.51
C TYR A 243 11.96 -20.08 -11.18
N ALA A 244 12.31 -21.34 -10.94
CA ALA A 244 12.95 -21.78 -9.70
C ALA A 244 14.25 -21.02 -9.44
N LYS A 245 15.08 -20.82 -10.48
CA LYS A 245 16.32 -20.05 -10.38
C LYS A 245 16.09 -18.60 -9.98
N LEU A 246 15.08 -17.94 -10.56
CA LEU A 246 14.71 -16.57 -10.21
C LEU A 246 14.13 -16.47 -8.80
N ALA A 247 13.23 -17.40 -8.44
CA ALA A 247 12.57 -17.43 -7.15
C ALA A 247 13.57 -17.65 -6.00
N GLU A 248 14.52 -18.59 -6.17
CA GLU A 248 15.59 -18.86 -5.21
C GLU A 248 16.49 -17.63 -5.01
N HIS A 249 16.87 -16.95 -6.10
CA HIS A 249 17.67 -15.72 -6.02
C HIS A 249 16.93 -14.62 -5.27
N ALA A 250 15.65 -14.39 -5.60
CA ALA A 250 14.83 -13.40 -4.93
C ALA A 250 14.62 -13.73 -3.44
N GLU A 251 14.43 -15.00 -3.07
CA GLU A 251 14.31 -15.41 -1.67
C GLU A 251 15.61 -15.20 -0.89
N ARG A 252 16.77 -15.59 -1.45
CA ARG A 252 18.07 -15.33 -0.81
C ARG A 252 18.29 -13.84 -0.58
N ARG A 253 17.93 -13.02 -1.57
CA ARG A 253 18.09 -11.57 -1.46
C ARG A 253 17.16 -10.98 -0.41
N ASP A 254 15.88 -11.37 -0.42
CA ASP A 254 14.90 -10.96 0.59
C ASP A 254 15.36 -11.26 2.01
N ARG A 255 15.93 -12.46 2.23
CA ARG A 255 16.43 -12.85 3.55
C ARG A 255 17.58 -11.96 3.99
N ALA A 256 18.55 -11.72 3.09
CA ALA A 256 19.67 -10.83 3.37
C ALA A 256 19.22 -9.38 3.64
N ASP A 257 18.22 -8.88 2.91
CA ASP A 257 17.69 -7.53 3.11
C ASP A 257 16.88 -7.43 4.42
N ILE A 258 16.12 -8.47 4.81
CA ILE A 258 15.43 -8.53 6.11
C ILE A 258 16.44 -8.60 7.27
N GLU A 259 17.51 -9.38 7.13
CA GLU A 259 18.58 -9.46 8.14
C GLU A 259 19.33 -8.14 8.31
N ARG A 260 19.55 -7.40 7.21
CA ARG A 260 20.25 -6.11 7.22
C ARG A 260 19.36 -4.95 7.69
N ASP A 261 18.17 -4.82 7.12
CA ASP A 261 17.34 -3.62 7.22
C ASP A 261 16.10 -3.82 8.13
N GLY A 262 15.85 -5.06 8.55
CA GLY A 262 14.70 -5.43 9.38
C GLY A 262 13.43 -5.73 8.58
N PRO A 263 12.28 -5.93 9.26
CA PRO A 263 11.04 -6.24 8.59
C PRO A 263 10.56 -5.07 7.72
N ARG A 264 9.96 -5.40 6.56
CA ARG A 264 9.46 -4.42 5.61
C ARG A 264 8.47 -3.43 6.27
N PRO A 265 8.59 -2.13 6.00
CA PRO A 265 7.65 -1.15 6.50
C PRO A 265 6.26 -1.40 5.91
N ARG A 266 5.24 -1.16 6.75
CA ARG A 266 3.82 -1.24 6.36
C ARG A 266 3.50 -0.17 5.32
N SER A 267 2.55 -0.46 4.44
CA SER A 267 2.10 0.54 3.47
C SER A 267 1.41 1.70 4.20
N ALA A 268 1.49 2.90 3.64
CA ALA A 268 0.78 4.05 4.21
C ALA A 268 -0.75 3.79 4.25
N ASN A 269 -1.30 3.04 3.29
CA ASN A 269 -2.69 2.63 3.30
C ASN A 269 -3.00 1.65 4.45
N GLU A 270 -2.11 0.70 4.74
CA GLU A 270 -2.25 -0.20 5.90
C GLU A 270 -2.17 0.60 7.22
N ILE A 271 -1.24 1.55 7.31
CA ILE A 271 -1.11 2.42 8.48
C ILE A 271 -2.39 3.24 8.67
N MET A 272 -2.90 3.86 7.60
CA MET A 272 -4.10 4.69 7.62
C MET A 272 -5.35 3.86 7.92
N THR A 273 -5.51 2.71 7.28
CA THR A 273 -6.63 1.79 7.53
C THR A 273 -6.60 1.30 8.97
N GLN A 274 -5.41 0.96 9.50
CA GLN A 274 -5.26 0.56 10.89
C GLN A 274 -5.56 1.71 11.85
N ALA A 275 -5.08 2.93 11.58
CA ALA A 275 -5.36 4.10 12.39
C ALA A 275 -6.86 4.42 12.41
N ALA A 276 -7.51 4.41 11.25
CA ALA A 276 -8.96 4.59 11.11
C ALA A 276 -9.73 3.51 11.89
N LEU A 277 -9.35 2.25 11.75
CA LEU A 277 -9.98 1.15 12.48
C LEU A 277 -9.82 1.30 14.00
N LEU A 278 -8.64 1.69 14.48
CA LEU A 278 -8.39 1.96 15.90
C LEU A 278 -9.23 3.14 16.40
N ALA A 279 -9.29 4.24 15.66
CA ALA A 279 -10.08 5.41 16.00
C ALA A 279 -11.58 5.08 16.07
N LEU A 280 -12.12 4.38 15.06
CA LEU A 280 -13.51 3.94 15.03
C LEU A 280 -13.83 2.98 16.17
N THR A 281 -12.92 2.07 16.51
CA THR A 281 -13.09 1.14 17.63
C THR A 281 -13.15 1.88 18.98
N GLY A 282 -12.25 2.85 19.20
CA GLY A 282 -12.28 3.68 20.39
C GLY A 282 -13.54 4.53 20.48
N LEU A 283 -13.96 5.15 19.36
CA LEU A 283 -15.19 5.94 19.28
C LEU A 283 -16.43 5.08 19.58
N ALA A 284 -16.52 3.88 19.01
CA ALA A 284 -17.62 2.95 19.28
C ALA A 284 -17.71 2.59 20.77
N SER A 285 -16.57 2.31 21.42
CA SER A 285 -16.54 2.04 22.86
C SER A 285 -16.97 3.26 23.67
N MET A 286 -16.51 4.45 23.29
CA MET A 286 -16.88 5.70 23.96
C MET A 286 -18.39 5.95 23.85
N MET A 287 -18.97 5.74 22.66
CA MET A 287 -20.41 5.88 22.41
C MET A 287 -21.23 4.85 23.19
N ALA A 288 -20.80 3.58 23.22
CA ALA A 288 -21.45 2.53 24.00
C ALA A 288 -21.45 2.88 25.51
N SER A 289 -20.33 3.41 25.99
CA SER A 289 -20.17 3.84 27.39
C SER A 289 -21.08 5.04 27.71
N ALA A 290 -21.13 6.04 26.83
CA ALA A 290 -22.02 7.19 26.99
C ALA A 290 -23.50 6.80 26.94
N PHE A 291 -23.87 5.82 26.10
CA PHE A 291 -25.23 5.29 26.05
C PHE A 291 -25.61 4.53 27.34
N ALA A 292 -24.66 3.79 27.92
CA ALA A 292 -24.88 3.08 29.19
C ALA A 292 -25.20 4.02 30.35
N LEU A 293 -24.77 5.28 30.31
CA LEU A 293 -25.12 6.29 31.32
C LEU A 293 -26.61 6.65 31.33
N ARG A 294 -27.37 6.30 30.28
CA ARG A 294 -28.83 6.48 30.23
C ARG A 294 -29.59 5.38 30.95
N LEU A 295 -28.92 4.31 31.36
CA LEU A 295 -29.52 3.19 32.09
C LEU A 295 -29.73 3.57 33.56
N PRO A 296 -30.67 2.92 34.27
CA PRO A 296 -30.79 3.09 35.71
C PRO A 296 -29.49 2.65 36.42
N LEU A 297 -29.19 3.25 37.58
CA LEU A 297 -27.94 3.05 38.32
C LEU A 297 -27.59 1.58 38.57
N TRP A 298 -28.59 0.73 38.85
CA TRP A 298 -28.37 -0.70 39.08
C TRP A 298 -27.81 -1.44 37.86
N ALA A 299 -28.05 -0.92 36.65
CA ALA A 299 -27.59 -1.49 35.39
C ALA A 299 -26.19 -0.99 34.96
N TRP A 300 -25.61 -0.01 35.65
CA TRP A 300 -24.31 0.56 35.27
C TRP A 300 -23.18 -0.46 35.38
N VAL A 301 -23.14 -1.23 36.47
CA VAL A 301 -22.12 -2.27 36.68
C VAL A 301 -22.17 -3.36 35.61
N PRO A 302 -23.31 -4.03 35.34
CA PRO A 302 -23.37 -5.04 34.29
C PRO A 302 -23.10 -4.46 32.90
N ALA A 303 -23.53 -3.23 32.61
CA ALA A 303 -23.22 -2.55 31.34
C ALA A 303 -21.71 -2.27 31.19
N ALA A 304 -21.06 -1.77 32.24
CA ALA A 304 -19.62 -1.54 32.24
C ALA A 304 -18.84 -2.85 32.04
N ILE A 305 -19.25 -3.95 32.68
CA ILE A 305 -18.64 -5.27 32.47
C ILE A 305 -18.82 -5.73 31.01
N ALA A 306 -20.03 -5.59 30.47
CA ALA A 306 -20.33 -5.96 29.08
C ALA A 306 -19.52 -5.16 28.06
N ILE A 307 -19.20 -3.90 28.35
CA ILE A 307 -18.34 -3.06 27.51
C ILE A 307 -16.86 -3.40 27.71
N VAL A 308 -16.37 -3.56 28.94
CA VAL A 308 -14.94 -3.76 29.21
C VAL A 308 -14.44 -5.17 28.84
N ALA A 309 -15.25 -6.21 29.06
CA ALA A 309 -14.83 -7.59 28.88
C ALA A 309 -14.36 -7.92 27.44
N PRO A 310 -15.04 -7.50 26.35
CA PRO A 310 -14.54 -7.67 24.99
C PRO A 310 -13.16 -7.04 24.77
N GLY A 311 -12.92 -5.86 25.33
CA GLY A 311 -11.62 -5.18 25.27
C GLY A 311 -10.51 -6.01 25.92
N ILE A 312 -10.74 -6.54 27.12
CA ILE A 312 -9.78 -7.41 27.84
C ILE A 312 -9.54 -8.72 27.09
N VAL A 313 -10.58 -9.35 26.54
CA VAL A 313 -10.42 -10.58 25.76
C VAL A 313 -9.61 -10.31 24.48
N ALA A 314 -9.88 -9.19 23.81
CA ALA A 314 -9.16 -8.79 22.59
C ALA A 314 -7.67 -8.49 22.86
N THR A 315 -7.31 -7.88 24.00
CA THR A 315 -5.89 -7.60 24.33
C THR A 315 -5.05 -8.87 24.51
N ARG A 316 -5.67 -10.02 24.81
CA ARG A 316 -4.99 -11.32 24.93
C ARG A 316 -4.62 -11.98 23.60
N ARG A 317 -5.21 -11.54 22.48
CA ARG A 317 -4.95 -12.13 21.15
C ARG A 317 -4.03 -11.21 20.33
N PRO A 318 -2.81 -11.64 19.94
CA PRO A 318 -1.86 -10.78 19.23
C PRO A 318 -2.41 -10.12 17.96
N SER A 319 -3.29 -10.80 17.23
CA SER A 319 -3.89 -10.31 15.98
C SER A 319 -4.85 -9.13 16.17
N VAL A 320 -5.54 -9.04 17.31
CA VAL A 320 -6.54 -7.99 17.59
C VAL A 320 -6.20 -7.13 18.82
N ARG A 321 -5.04 -7.37 19.45
CA ARG A 321 -4.62 -6.69 20.67
C ARG A 321 -4.72 -5.17 20.59
N ARG A 322 -4.31 -4.58 19.46
CA ARG A 322 -4.36 -3.11 19.26
C ARG A 322 -5.80 -2.59 19.28
N LEU A 323 -6.75 -3.33 18.70
CA LEU A 323 -8.17 -2.99 18.74
C LEU A 323 -8.72 -3.08 20.16
N GLY A 324 -8.32 -4.10 20.92
CA GLY A 324 -8.67 -4.21 22.34
C GLY A 324 -8.17 -3.03 23.17
N VAL A 325 -6.93 -2.57 22.94
CA VAL A 325 -6.39 -1.37 23.60
C VAL A 325 -7.19 -0.11 23.20
N ALA A 326 -7.49 0.07 21.91
CA ALA A 326 -8.25 1.22 21.44
C ALA A 326 -9.67 1.25 22.03
N TRP A 327 -10.33 0.08 22.12
CA TRP A 327 -11.62 -0.08 22.77
C TRP A 327 -11.57 0.35 24.24
N LEU A 328 -10.64 -0.20 25.03
CA LEU A 328 -10.47 0.15 26.44
C LEU A 328 -10.12 1.63 26.65
N ALA A 329 -9.34 2.23 25.74
CA ALA A 329 -9.05 3.66 25.76
C ALA A 329 -10.32 4.50 25.55
N GLY A 330 -11.21 4.08 24.65
CA GLY A 330 -12.51 4.72 24.43
C GLY A 330 -13.42 4.67 25.67
N PHE A 331 -13.50 3.52 26.35
CA PHE A 331 -14.21 3.40 27.63
C PHE A 331 -13.59 4.31 28.71
N GLY A 332 -12.26 4.27 28.87
CA GLY A 332 -11.53 5.09 29.84
C GLY A 332 -11.75 6.59 29.63
N ALA A 333 -11.78 7.04 28.38
CA ALA A 333 -12.07 8.44 28.04
C ALA A 333 -13.47 8.87 28.53
N THR A 334 -14.50 8.03 28.37
CA THR A 334 -15.83 8.32 28.91
C THR A 334 -15.82 8.45 30.44
N VAL A 335 -15.10 7.57 31.14
CA VAL A 335 -15.01 7.62 32.61
C VAL A 335 -14.34 8.92 33.07
N VAL A 336 -13.25 9.33 32.43
CA VAL A 336 -12.56 10.60 32.74
C VAL A 336 -13.48 11.79 32.51
N LEU A 337 -14.21 11.82 31.38
CA LEU A 337 -15.17 12.88 31.08
C LEU A 337 -16.31 12.94 32.10
N LEU A 338 -16.82 11.78 32.52
CA LEU A 338 -17.87 11.69 33.54
C LEU A 338 -17.39 12.25 34.89
N ILE A 339 -16.19 11.88 35.33
CA ILE A 339 -15.58 12.39 36.57
C ILE A 339 -15.42 13.92 36.49
N ALA A 340 -14.94 14.44 35.36
CA ALA A 340 -14.78 15.88 35.17
C ALA A 340 -16.12 16.62 35.30
N VAL A 341 -17.19 16.11 34.67
CA VAL A 341 -18.54 16.68 34.78
C VAL A 341 -19.06 16.67 36.21
N ILE A 342 -18.84 15.57 36.96
CA ILE A 342 -19.26 15.48 38.37
C ILE A 342 -18.52 16.54 39.21
N ILE A 343 -17.21 16.66 39.05
CA ILE A 343 -16.40 17.65 39.79
C ILE A 343 -16.87 19.07 39.49
N THR A 344 -17.11 19.42 38.22
CA THR A 344 -17.55 20.77 37.84
C THR A 344 -18.96 21.14 38.30
N ASN A 345 -19.80 20.17 38.66
CA ASN A 345 -21.16 20.44 39.16
C ASN A 345 -21.22 20.48 40.70
N LEU A 346 -20.17 20.03 41.39
CA LEU A 346 -20.10 20.00 42.86
C LEU A 346 -19.39 21.21 43.47
N GLY A 347 -18.62 21.96 42.67
CA GLY A 347 -17.96 23.21 43.06
C GLY A 347 -18.61 24.39 42.39
#